data_AF-A0A2E9RUS9-F1
#
_entry.id   AF-A0A2E9RUS9-F1
#
_cell.length_a   1.000
_cell.length_b   1.000
_cell.length_c   1.000
_cell.angle_alpha   90.00
_cell.angle_beta   90.00
_cell.angle_gamma   90.00
#
_symmetry.space_group_name_H-M   'P 1'
#
loop_
_entity.id
_entity.type
_entity.pdbx_description
1 polymer ?
#
loop_
_entity_poly.entity_id
_entity_poly.type
_entity_poly.pdbx_seq_one_letter_code
_entity_poly.pdbx_strand_id
1 'polypeptide(L)'
;MRAFHFRLQTLLNLREMAREEALSTYASAIRQRELNEEKLADCNNTLDELRKAVATRRTNRFTGAEQANFQQAVNLAKERLLLQRNKVNRAKQVEENTRMSYVKADGDEKSLINLKARREEDHFHFELKKEERELEDVIGARYTLKPTT
;
A
#
# COMPACT_ATOMS: atom_id res chain seq x y z
N MET A 1 -36.96 -9.92 -15.37
CA MET A 1 -35.55 -9.47 -15.43
C MET A 1 -34.58 -10.60 -15.15
N ARG A 2 -33.65 -10.89 -16.07
CA ARG A 2 -32.59 -11.89 -15.84
C ARG A 2 -31.49 -11.34 -14.92
N ALA A 3 -30.94 -12.19 -14.05
CA ALA A 3 -29.84 -11.82 -13.16
C ALA A 3 -28.56 -11.48 -13.94
N PHE A 4 -27.84 -10.45 -13.51
CA PHE A 4 -26.56 -10.06 -14.09
C PHE A 4 -25.45 -11.04 -13.67
N HIS A 5 -24.63 -11.47 -14.63
CA HIS A 5 -23.46 -12.29 -14.37
C HIS A 5 -22.20 -11.66 -14.97
N PHE A 6 -21.27 -11.27 -14.11
CA PHE A 6 -20.00 -10.68 -14.54
C PHE A 6 -19.00 -11.77 -14.93
N ARG A 7 -18.76 -11.94 -16.23
CA ARG A 7 -17.87 -12.97 -16.79
C ARG A 7 -16.42 -12.92 -16.26
N LEU A 8 -15.97 -11.78 -15.72
CA LEU A 8 -14.63 -11.58 -15.16
C LEU A 8 -14.62 -11.62 -13.62
N GLN A 9 -15.65 -12.18 -12.97
CA GLN A 9 -15.71 -12.22 -11.51
C GLN A 9 -14.52 -12.95 -10.87
N THR A 10 -14.09 -14.07 -11.45
CA THR A 10 -12.92 -14.82 -10.95
C THR A 10 -11.64 -14.00 -11.04
N LEU A 11 -11.47 -13.23 -12.13
CA LEU A 11 -10.34 -12.34 -12.30
C LEU A 11 -10.38 -11.18 -11.31
N LEU A 12 -11.56 -10.61 -11.05
CA LEU A 12 -11.74 -9.56 -10.04
C LEU A 12 -11.30 -10.06 -8.65
N ASN A 13 -11.75 -11.25 -8.24
CA ASN A 13 -11.35 -11.84 -6.96
C ASN A 13 -9.83 -12.06 -6.88
N LEU A 14 -9.20 -12.52 -7.95
CA LEU A 14 -7.73 -12.67 -7.99
C LEU A 14 -6.99 -11.33 -7.85
N ARG A 15 -7.55 -10.25 -8.41
CA ARG A 15 -6.97 -8.91 -8.29
C ARG A 15 -7.16 -8.31 -6.90
N GLU A 16 -8.31 -8.56 -6.28
CA GLU A 16 -8.56 -8.19 -4.89
C GLU A 16 -7.55 -8.86 -3.94
N MET A 17 -7.34 -10.18 -4.08
CA MET A 17 -6.31 -10.90 -3.33
C MET A 17 -4.91 -10.31 -3.55
N ALA A 18 -4.54 -10.04 -4.81
CA ALA A 18 -3.23 -9.45 -5.12
C ALA A 18 -3.07 -8.04 -4.53
N ARG A 19 -4.14 -7.22 -4.48
CA ARG A 19 -4.12 -5.91 -3.81
C ARG A 19 -3.91 -6.08 -2.31
N GLU A 20 -4.63 -7.00 -1.67
CA GLU A 20 -4.50 -7.26 -0.23
C GLU A 20 -3.09 -7.75 0.14
N GLU A 21 -2.52 -8.66 -0.64
CA GLU A 21 -1.13 -9.12 -0.47
C GLU A 21 -0.13 -7.96 -0.62
N ALA A 22 -0.29 -7.13 -1.65
CA ALA A 22 0.56 -5.96 -1.88
C ALA A 22 0.43 -4.94 -0.74
N LEU A 23 -0.77 -4.72 -0.22
CA LEU A 23 -1.03 -3.83 0.92
C LEU A 23 -0.36 -4.36 2.20
N SER A 24 -0.50 -5.65 2.48
CA SER A 24 0.16 -6.30 3.62
C SER A 24 1.68 -6.17 3.54
N THR A 25 2.23 -6.41 2.34
CA THR A 25 3.67 -6.26 2.08
C THR A 25 4.13 -4.82 2.29
N TYR A 26 3.40 -3.84 1.76
CA TYR A 26 3.69 -2.42 1.95
C TYR A 26 3.64 -2.02 3.44
N ALA A 27 2.61 -2.45 4.18
CA ALA A 27 2.51 -2.21 5.61
C ALA A 27 3.69 -2.80 6.39
N SER A 28 4.15 -4.00 6.01
CA SER A 28 5.34 -4.61 6.61
C SER A 28 6.61 -3.80 6.34
N ALA A 29 6.76 -3.24 5.13
CA ALA A 29 7.90 -2.42 4.74
C ALA A 29 7.95 -1.10 5.53
N ILE A 30 6.80 -0.45 5.75
CA ILE A 30 6.69 0.75 6.61
C ILE A 30 7.20 0.44 8.02
N ARG A 31 6.69 -0.64 8.64
CA ARG A 31 7.12 -1.03 10.00
C ARG A 31 8.63 -1.30 10.07
N GLN A 32 9.19 -1.92 9.03
CA GLN A 32 10.64 -2.14 8.97
C GLN A 32 11.44 -0.84 8.80
N ARG A 33 10.95 0.14 8.04
CA ARG A 33 11.58 1.47 7.97
C ARG A 33 11.56 2.12 9.34
N GLU A 34 10.41 2.19 10.00
CA GLU A 34 10.24 2.82 11.31
C GLU A 34 11.15 2.20 12.36
N LEU A 35 11.21 0.87 12.43
CA LEU A 35 12.12 0.15 13.33
C LEU A 35 13.60 0.49 13.05
N ASN A 36 13.98 0.67 11.79
CA ASN A 36 15.36 1.04 11.45
C ASN A 36 15.65 2.51 11.75
N GLU A 37 14.67 3.40 11.66
CA GLU A 37 14.77 4.80 12.04
C GLU A 37 14.90 4.96 13.57
N GLU A 38 14.15 4.18 14.35
CA GLU A 38 14.30 4.11 15.81
C GLU A 38 15.71 3.67 16.20
N LYS A 39 16.21 2.56 15.63
CA LYS A 39 17.59 2.11 15.85
C LYS A 39 18.64 3.14 15.42
N LEU A 40 18.35 3.94 14.40
CA LEU A 40 19.23 5.04 13.99
C LEU A 40 19.24 6.16 15.03
N ALA A 41 18.07 6.49 15.60
CA ALA A 41 17.97 7.43 16.71
C ALA A 41 18.78 6.96 17.92
N ASP A 42 18.70 5.68 18.28
CA ASP A 42 19.51 5.08 19.35
C ASP A 42 21.02 5.19 19.07
N CYS A 43 21.44 4.93 17.83
CA CYS A 43 22.84 5.11 17.42
C CYS A 43 23.30 6.57 17.52
N ASN A 44 22.43 7.55 17.25
CA ASN A 44 22.75 8.96 17.45
C ASN A 44 22.83 9.31 18.95
N ASN A 45 21.87 8.83 19.74
CA ASN A 45 21.82 9.08 21.19
C ASN A 45 23.07 8.53 21.88
N THR A 46 23.46 7.29 21.58
CA THR A 46 24.69 6.68 22.12
C THR A 46 25.95 7.45 21.74
N LEU A 47 26.02 7.99 20.51
CA LEU A 47 27.14 8.81 20.07
C LEU A 47 27.18 10.16 20.80
N ASP A 48 26.03 10.77 21.05
CA ASP A 48 25.94 12.02 21.80
C ASP A 48 26.21 11.83 23.29
N GLU A 49 25.81 10.70 23.88
CA GLU A 49 26.20 10.30 25.23
C GLU A 49 27.71 10.14 25.35
N LEU A 50 28.35 9.45 24.39
CA LEU A 50 29.81 9.33 24.34
C LEU A 50 30.50 10.70 24.23
N ARG A 51 29.96 11.61 23.42
CA ARG A 51 30.48 12.99 23.31
C ARG A 51 30.35 13.76 24.62
N LYS A 52 29.21 13.67 25.29
CA LYS A 52 28.97 14.31 26.60
C LYS A 52 29.92 13.75 27.66
N ALA A 53 30.11 12.43 27.70
CA ALA A 53 31.05 11.77 28.60
C ALA A 53 32.51 12.20 28.36
N VAL A 54 32.90 12.44 27.10
CA VAL A 54 34.22 12.99 26.78
C VAL A 54 34.33 14.44 27.24
N ALA A 55 33.30 15.27 27.03
CA ALA A 55 33.30 16.66 27.47
C ALA A 55 33.47 16.78 28.99
N THR A 56 32.77 15.95 29.78
CA THR A 56 32.88 15.94 31.25
C THR A 56 34.20 15.36 31.75
N ARG A 57 34.82 14.43 31.03
CA ARG A 57 36.14 13.93 31.41
C ARG A 57 37.27 14.85 30.97
N ARG A 58 37.12 15.65 29.91
CA ARG A 58 38.15 16.64 29.53
C ARG A 58 38.33 17.74 30.59
N THR A 59 37.30 18.04 31.37
CA THR A 59 37.43 18.97 32.50
C THR A 59 38.25 18.37 33.66
N ASN A 60 38.34 17.03 33.75
CA ASN A 60 39.09 16.30 34.78
C ASN A 60 40.26 15.55 34.13
N ARG A 61 41.46 16.15 34.08
CA ARG A 61 42.74 15.59 33.56
C ARG A 61 42.64 14.20 32.89
N PHE A 62 42.68 14.19 31.57
CA PHE A 62 42.60 13.00 30.75
C PHE A 62 43.96 12.31 30.61
N THR A 63 44.05 10.99 30.82
CA THR A 63 45.28 10.25 30.49
C THR A 63 45.33 9.91 28.99
N GLY A 64 46.53 9.77 28.42
CA GLY A 64 46.69 9.48 26.99
C GLY A 64 46.09 8.14 26.54
N ALA A 65 46.14 7.12 27.41
CA ALA A 65 45.55 5.80 27.14
C ALA A 65 44.01 5.85 27.12
N GLU A 66 43.40 6.60 28.05
CA GLU A 66 41.96 6.82 28.04
C GLU A 66 41.52 7.54 26.76
N GLN A 67 42.29 8.55 26.32
CA GLN A 67 42.00 9.28 25.08
C GLN A 67 41.97 8.39 23.85
N ALA A 68 42.92 7.46 23.72
CA ALA A 68 42.95 6.50 22.62
C ALA A 68 41.72 5.59 22.63
N ASN A 69 41.36 5.03 23.79
CA ASN A 69 40.19 4.16 23.94
C ASN A 69 38.88 4.88 23.60
N PHE A 70 38.73 6.15 24.01
CA PHE A 70 37.57 6.95 23.65
C PHE A 70 37.50 7.26 22.16
N GLN A 71 38.63 7.61 21.54
CA GLN A 71 38.67 7.85 20.11
C GLN A 71 38.25 6.61 19.32
N GLN A 72 38.69 5.43 19.75
CA GLN A 72 38.27 4.16 19.19
C GLN A 72 36.76 3.93 19.37
N ALA A 73 36.22 4.15 20.57
CA ALA A 73 34.78 4.02 20.84
C ALA A 73 33.93 4.96 19.96
N VAL A 74 34.37 6.21 19.78
CA VAL A 74 33.70 7.18 18.91
C VAL A 74 33.76 6.75 17.44
N ASN A 75 34.90 6.23 16.98
CA ASN A 75 35.04 5.74 15.61
C ASN A 75 34.09 4.54 15.36
N LEU A 76 34.03 3.57 16.28
CA LEU A 76 33.11 2.45 16.21
C LEU A 76 31.64 2.90 16.22
N ALA A 77 31.29 3.89 17.05
CA ALA A 77 29.94 4.45 17.08
C ALA A 77 29.57 5.13 15.74
N LYS A 78 30.50 5.87 15.13
CA LYS A 78 30.31 6.48 13.81
C LYS A 78 30.14 5.44 12.70
N GLU A 79 30.93 4.37 12.73
CA GLU A 79 30.80 3.27 11.76
C GLU A 79 29.44 2.58 11.88
N ARG A 80 29.01 2.27 13.11
CA ARG A 80 27.67 1.71 13.38
C ARG A 80 26.56 2.62 12.87
N LEU A 81 26.67 3.93 13.13
CA LEU A 81 25.72 4.92 12.65
C LEU A 81 25.67 4.97 11.12
N LEU A 82 26.81 4.91 10.44
CA LEU A 82 26.86 4.86 8.98
C LEU A 82 26.20 3.58 8.42
N LEU A 83 26.49 2.43 9.02
CA LEU A 83 25.84 1.16 8.66
C LEU A 83 24.32 1.23 8.87
N GLN A 84 23.87 1.81 9.98
CA GLN A 84 22.45 1.94 10.28
C GLN A 84 21.75 2.92 9.33
N ARG A 85 22.39 4.04 8.96
CA ARG A 85 21.89 4.95 7.90
C ARG A 85 21.70 4.23 6.58
N ASN A 86 22.66 3.39 6.18
CA ASN A 86 22.55 2.59 4.97
C ASN A 86 21.37 1.61 5.03
N LYS A 87 21.10 1.01 6.19
CA LYS A 87 19.91 0.17 6.39
C LYS A 87 18.61 0.95 6.26
N VAL A 88 18.52 2.14 6.87
CA VAL A 88 17.34 3.03 6.72
C VAL A 88 17.12 3.40 5.25
N ASN A 89 18.18 3.76 4.53
CA ASN A 89 18.06 4.10 3.10
C ASN A 89 17.57 2.91 2.26
N ARG A 90 18.08 1.69 2.53
CA ARG A 90 17.57 0.47 1.89
C ARG A 90 16.11 0.21 2.25
N ALA A 91 15.72 0.38 3.51
CA ALA A 91 14.34 0.21 3.94
C ALA A 91 13.40 1.20 3.24
N LYS A 92 13.81 2.47 3.08
CA LYS A 92 13.07 3.47 2.30
C LYS A 92 12.89 3.09 0.83
N GLN A 93 13.92 2.52 0.20
CA GLN A 93 13.81 2.02 -1.17
C GLN A 93 12.84 0.84 -1.28
N VAL A 94 12.88 -0.09 -0.32
CA VAL A 94 11.95 -1.23 -0.27
C VAL A 94 10.52 -0.73 -0.05
N GLU A 95 10.31 0.22 0.86
CA GLU A 95 9.01 0.87 1.08
C GLU A 95 8.48 1.49 -0.22
N GLU A 96 9.29 2.28 -0.93
CA GLU A 96 8.83 2.92 -2.17
C GLU A 96 8.49 1.89 -3.26
N ASN A 97 9.30 0.84 -3.41
CA ASN A 97 9.04 -0.23 -4.38
C ASN A 97 7.73 -1.00 -4.07
N THR A 98 7.49 -1.26 -2.78
CA THR A 98 6.26 -1.95 -2.34
C THR A 98 5.04 -1.02 -2.44
N ARG A 99 5.20 0.28 -2.20
CA ARG A 99 4.18 1.32 -2.44
C ARG A 99 3.76 1.35 -3.91
N MET A 100 4.72 1.43 -4.83
CA MET A 100 4.45 1.42 -6.27
C MET A 100 3.72 0.14 -6.70
N SER A 101 4.12 -1.01 -6.17
CA SER A 101 3.47 -2.30 -6.45
C SER A 101 2.01 -2.31 -5.96
N TYR A 102 1.76 -1.81 -4.74
CA TYR A 102 0.42 -1.68 -4.20
C TYR A 102 -0.45 -0.73 -5.03
N VAL A 103 0.04 0.46 -5.38
CA VAL A 103 -0.70 1.43 -6.21
C VAL A 103 -1.09 0.83 -7.57
N LYS A 104 -0.19 0.06 -8.17
CA LYS A 104 -0.49 -0.65 -9.42
C LYS A 104 -1.59 -1.70 -9.23
N ALA A 105 -1.49 -2.54 -8.19
CA ALA A 105 -2.48 -3.57 -7.90
C ALA A 105 -3.88 -2.96 -7.60
N ASP A 106 -3.91 -1.87 -6.83
CA ASP A 106 -5.12 -1.12 -6.51
C ASP A 106 -5.76 -0.49 -7.76
N GLY A 107 -4.94 0.06 -8.67
CA GLY A 107 -5.40 0.57 -9.96
C GLY A 107 -6.00 -0.51 -10.87
N ASP A 108 -5.36 -1.68 -10.93
CA ASP A 108 -5.85 -2.83 -11.71
C ASP A 108 -7.21 -3.34 -11.18
N GLU A 109 -7.37 -3.45 -9.86
CA GLU A 109 -8.64 -3.86 -9.25
C GLU A 109 -9.75 -2.83 -9.49
N LYS A 110 -9.48 -1.55 -9.22
CA LYS A 110 -10.45 -0.46 -9.44
C LYS A 110 -10.93 -0.41 -10.88
N SER A 111 -10.04 -0.67 -11.84
CA SER A 111 -10.40 -0.73 -13.26
C SER A 111 -11.42 -1.83 -13.55
N LEU A 112 -11.29 -3.02 -12.92
CA LEU A 112 -12.24 -4.11 -13.06
C LEU A 112 -13.57 -3.84 -12.34
N ILE A 113 -13.53 -3.22 -11.16
CA ILE A 113 -14.74 -2.80 -10.44
C ILE A 113 -15.55 -1.83 -11.29
N ASN A 114 -14.89 -0.81 -11.87
CA ASN A 114 -15.53 0.16 -12.76
C ASN A 114 -16.12 -0.51 -14.01
N LEU A 115 -15.41 -1.47 -14.60
CA LEU A 115 -15.91 -2.24 -15.74
C LEU A 115 -17.14 -3.08 -15.36
N LYS A 116 -17.14 -3.71 -14.18
CA LYS A 116 -18.28 -4.46 -13.66
C LYS A 116 -19.51 -3.56 -13.53
N ALA A 117 -19.35 -2.42 -12.86
CA ALA A 117 -20.44 -1.46 -12.65
C ALA A 117 -21.06 -0.97 -13.97
N ARG A 118 -20.22 -0.62 -14.97
CA ARG A 118 -20.71 -0.21 -16.30
C ARG A 118 -21.49 -1.31 -17.00
N ARG A 119 -20.97 -2.55 -16.99
CA ARG A 119 -21.65 -3.69 -17.64
C ARG A 119 -22.95 -4.07 -16.95
N GLU A 120 -23.02 -3.86 -15.64
CA GLU A 120 -24.22 -4.06 -14.86
C GLU A 120 -25.30 -3.04 -15.23
N GLU A 121 -24.92 -1.76 -15.31
CA GLU A 121 -25.80 -0.68 -15.80
C GLU A 121 -26.31 -0.95 -17.23
N ASP A 122 -25.41 -1.32 -18.16
CA ASP A 122 -25.78 -1.68 -19.54
C ASP A 122 -26.76 -2.85 -19.59
N HIS A 123 -26.53 -3.88 -18.76
CA HIS A 123 -27.41 -5.06 -18.67
C HIS A 123 -28.80 -4.68 -18.15
N PHE A 124 -28.87 -3.86 -17.10
CA PHE A 124 -30.14 -3.39 -16.55
C PHE A 124 -30.91 -2.54 -17.57
N HIS A 125 -30.24 -1.62 -18.27
CA HIS A 125 -30.87 -0.84 -19.32
C HIS A 125 -31.38 -1.69 -20.48
N PHE A 126 -30.63 -2.72 -20.87
CA PHE A 126 -31.05 -3.63 -21.94
C PHE A 126 -32.28 -4.46 -21.54
N GLU A 127 -32.28 -5.05 -20.35
CA GLU A 127 -33.41 -5.85 -19.86
C GLU A 127 -34.66 -4.98 -19.66
N LEU A 128 -34.51 -3.75 -19.16
CA LEU A 128 -35.64 -2.80 -19.02
C LEU A 128 -36.27 -2.50 -20.39
N LYS A 129 -35.47 -2.15 -21.39
CA LYS A 129 -35.96 -1.88 -22.76
C LYS A 129 -36.57 -3.11 -23.44
N LYS A 130 -36.19 -4.31 -23.02
CA LYS A 130 -36.77 -5.57 -23.51
C LYS A 130 -38.15 -5.79 -22.87
N GLU A 131 -38.26 -5.59 -21.56
CA GLU A 131 -39.52 -5.66 -20.83
C GLU A 131 -40.52 -4.61 -21.33
N GLU A 132 -40.08 -3.37 -21.58
CA GLU A 132 -40.91 -2.32 -22.18
C GLU A 132 -41.49 -2.74 -23.54
N ARG A 133 -40.65 -3.31 -24.42
CA ARG A 133 -41.12 -3.82 -25.72
C ARG A 133 -42.10 -4.98 -25.60
N GLU A 134 -41.83 -5.92 -24.71
CA GLU A 134 -42.74 -7.05 -24.45
C GLU A 134 -44.10 -6.56 -23.91
N LEU A 135 -44.11 -5.52 -23.06
CA LEU A 135 -45.33 -4.88 -22.58
C LEU A 135 -46.09 -4.17 -23.71
N GLU A 136 -45.40 -3.41 -24.57
CA GLU A 136 -45.99 -2.77 -25.75
C GLU A 136 -46.62 -3.81 -26.70
N ASP A 137 -45.94 -4.91 -26.96
CA ASP A 137 -46.46 -6.00 -27.81
C ASP A 137 -47.72 -6.63 -27.20
N VAL A 138 -47.72 -6.91 -25.88
CA VAL A 138 -48.90 -7.45 -25.18
C VAL A 138 -50.07 -6.46 -25.21
N ILE A 139 -49.80 -5.17 -25.03
CA ILE A 139 -50.82 -4.12 -25.10
C ILE A 139 -51.37 -4.02 -26.53
N GLY A 140 -50.50 -3.96 -27.54
CA GLY A 140 -50.86 -3.90 -28.96
C GLY A 140 -51.72 -5.08 -29.38
N ALA A 141 -51.33 -6.30 -29.01
CA ALA A 141 -52.10 -7.51 -29.27
C ALA A 141 -53.50 -7.48 -28.61
N ARG A 142 -53.63 -6.87 -27.42
CA ARG A 142 -54.94 -6.70 -26.78
C ARG A 142 -55.84 -5.69 -27.49
N TYR A 143 -55.27 -4.64 -28.08
CA TYR A 143 -56.04 -3.65 -28.83
C TYR A 143 -56.48 -4.16 -30.21
N THR A 144 -55.68 -4.98 -30.88
CA THR A 144 -56.06 -5.59 -32.18
C THR A 144 -57.12 -6.68 -32.06
N LEU A 145 -57.23 -7.33 -30.89
CA LEU A 145 -58.26 -8.35 -30.60
C LEU A 145 -59.60 -7.79 -30.12
N LYS A 146 -59.73 -6.48 -29.88
CA LYS A 146 -61.02 -5.87 -29.56
C LYS A 146 -61.83 -5.68 -30.85
N PRO A 147 -62.98 -6.35 -31.03
CA PRO A 147 -63.81 -6.14 -32.21
C PRO A 147 -64.36 -4.71 -32.21
N THR A 148 -64.20 -4.02 -33.34
CA THR A 148 -64.94 -2.79 -33.64
C THR A 148 -66.43 -3.14 -33.63
N THR A 149 -67.15 -2.56 -32.67
CA THR A 149 -68.61 -2.59 -32.60
C THR A 149 -69.19 -1.58 -33.57
#